data_AF-A0A0D6PH71-F1
#
_entry.id   AF-A0A0D6PH71-F1
#
_cell.length_a   1.000
_cell.length_b   1.000
_cell.length_c   1.000
_cell.angle_alpha   90.00
_cell.angle_beta   90.00
_cell.angle_gamma   90.00
#
_symmetry.space_group_name_H-M   'P 1'
#
loop_
_entity.id
_entity.type
_entity.pdbx_description
1 polymer ?
#
loop_
_entity_poly.entity_id
_entity_poly.type
_entity_poly.pdbx_seq_one_letter_code
_entity_poly.pdbx_strand_id
1 'polypeptide(L)'
;MRVMARNRRLALSIMDGGLFEFRRQLEYKTRFYGAAVIVADRWLPSSKTCSCCGSVKAELALSQRTYHCDACGHEIDRDLNAARNLERLAASSAVSACGKERSGAVRKPRVKRALKKQEPNSSLAA
;
A
#
# COMPACT_ATOMS: atom_id res chain seq x y z
N MET A 1 -0.13 15.01 4.88
CA MET A 1 0.54 14.30 5.98
C MET A 1 0.55 15.07 7.32
N ARG A 2 0.41 16.41 7.34
CA ARG A 2 0.41 17.23 8.57
C ARG A 2 -0.57 16.80 9.69
N VAL A 3 -1.68 16.15 9.37
CA VAL A 3 -2.68 15.72 10.37
C VAL A 3 -2.18 14.54 11.23
N MET A 4 -1.49 13.55 10.63
CA MET A 4 -1.00 12.37 11.37
C MET A 4 0.21 12.69 12.26
N ALA A 5 0.95 13.75 11.93
CA ALA A 5 2.08 14.23 12.74
C ALA A 5 1.67 15.02 14.00
N ARG A 6 0.35 15.17 14.27
CA ARG A 6 -0.14 15.85 15.49
C ARG A 6 0.04 15.02 16.75
N ASN A 7 0.09 13.68 16.64
CA ASN A 7 0.36 12.82 17.77
C ASN A 7 1.87 12.81 18.06
N ARG A 8 2.30 13.49 19.13
CA ARG A 8 3.73 13.62 19.49
C ARG A 8 4.44 12.27 19.65
N ARG A 9 3.73 11.19 20.00
CA ARG A 9 4.32 9.84 20.14
C ARG A 9 4.61 9.17 18.80
N LEU A 10 3.82 9.47 17.77
CA LEU A 10 3.95 8.85 16.43
C LEU A 10 4.57 9.79 15.39
N ALA A 11 4.65 11.09 15.70
CA ALA A 11 5.07 12.12 14.76
C ALA A 11 6.45 11.86 14.18
N LEU A 12 7.42 11.46 15.03
CA LEU A 12 8.79 11.17 14.59
C LEU A 12 8.81 9.99 13.61
N SER A 13 8.23 8.85 13.99
CA SER A 13 8.18 7.66 13.11
C SER A 13 7.44 7.93 11.79
N ILE A 14 6.42 8.78 11.80
CA ILE A 14 5.69 9.18 10.57
C ILE A 14 6.56 10.07 9.68
N MET A 15 7.34 10.99 10.27
CA MET A 15 8.25 11.87 9.52
C MET A 15 9.43 11.10 8.95
N ASP A 16 10.04 10.23 9.74
CA ASP A 16 11.17 9.37 9.32
C ASP A 16 10.77 8.38 8.22
N GLY A 17 9.48 8.02 8.15
CA GLY A 17 8.96 7.14 7.11
C GLY A 17 9.01 7.71 5.68
N GLY A 18 9.29 9.00 5.49
CA GLY A 18 9.58 9.57 4.16
C GLY A 18 8.47 9.40 3.12
N LEU A 19 7.20 9.29 3.56
CA LEU A 19 6.08 8.88 2.70
C LEU A 19 5.84 9.81 1.48
N PHE A 20 6.22 11.09 1.59
CA PHE A 20 6.16 12.02 0.46
C PHE A 20 7.16 11.63 -0.63
N GLU A 21 8.41 11.37 -0.27
CA GLU A 21 9.44 10.94 -1.23
C GLU A 21 9.10 9.57 -1.82
N PHE A 22 8.55 8.67 -1.01
CA PHE A 22 8.05 7.38 -1.49
C PHE A 22 7.03 7.55 -2.63
N ARG A 23 6.03 8.43 -2.44
CA ARG A 23 5.05 8.75 -3.49
C ARG A 23 5.71 9.39 -4.72
N ARG A 24 6.61 10.36 -4.53
CA ARG A 24 7.33 11.02 -5.63
C ARG A 24 8.08 10.00 -6.49
N GLN A 25 8.77 9.05 -5.86
CA GLN A 25 9.51 8.00 -6.56
C GLN A 25 8.58 7.05 -7.33
N LEU A 26 7.40 6.72 -6.79
CA LEU A 26 6.40 5.93 -7.51
C LEU A 26 5.90 6.67 -8.76
N GLU A 27 5.49 7.94 -8.62
CA GLU A 27 5.03 8.76 -9.76
C GLU A 27 6.12 8.93 -10.81
N TYR A 28 7.37 9.16 -10.39
CA TYR A 28 8.52 9.22 -11.29
C TYR A 28 8.72 7.92 -12.07
N LYS A 29 8.81 6.77 -11.37
CA LYS A 29 9.12 5.49 -12.01
C LYS A 29 7.99 4.98 -12.89
N THR A 30 6.74 5.11 -12.46
CA THR A 30 5.57 4.59 -13.20
C THR A 30 5.42 5.18 -14.60
N ARG A 31 5.80 6.46 -14.80
CA ARG A 31 5.86 7.11 -16.12
C ARG A 31 6.72 6.37 -17.13
N PHE A 32 7.80 5.73 -16.69
CA PHE A 32 8.69 4.94 -17.57
C PHE A 32 8.16 3.55 -17.89
N TYR A 33 7.25 3.02 -17.06
CA TYR A 33 6.73 1.65 -17.19
C TYR A 33 5.34 1.59 -17.82
N GLY A 34 4.75 2.72 -18.21
CA GLY A 34 3.37 2.77 -18.70
C GLY A 34 2.34 2.41 -17.62
N ALA A 35 2.70 2.56 -16.34
CA ALA A 35 1.80 2.34 -15.22
C ALA A 35 1.22 3.66 -14.72
N ALA A 36 0.06 3.61 -14.06
CA ALA A 36 -0.56 4.77 -13.43
C ALA A 36 -0.51 4.64 -11.90
N VAL A 37 -0.31 5.76 -11.21
CA VAL A 37 -0.46 5.85 -9.74
C VAL A 37 -1.80 6.49 -9.45
N ILE A 38 -2.67 5.73 -8.79
CA ILE A 38 -3.98 6.20 -8.34
C ILE A 38 -3.87 6.47 -6.84
N VAL A 39 -4.21 7.69 -6.44
CA VAL A 39 -4.14 8.12 -5.05
C VAL A 39 -5.53 8.10 -4.45
N ALA A 40 -5.73 7.21 -3.48
CA ALA A 40 -6.97 7.15 -2.73
C ALA A 40 -7.22 8.45 -1.94
N ASP A 41 -8.50 8.79 -1.75
CA ASP A 41 -8.87 9.88 -0.87
C ASP A 41 -8.36 9.65 0.56
N ARG A 42 -8.02 10.74 1.25
CA ARG A 42 -7.45 10.69 2.61
C ARG A 42 -8.41 10.05 3.62
N TRP A 43 -9.71 10.23 3.44
CA TRP A 43 -10.74 9.81 4.38
C TRP A 43 -11.44 8.52 3.95
N LEU A 44 -10.96 7.87 2.89
CA LEU A 44 -11.45 6.57 2.48
C LEU A 44 -11.25 5.56 3.63
N PRO A 45 -12.32 4.94 4.15
CA PRO A 45 -12.23 4.00 5.26
C PRO A 45 -11.76 2.60 4.79
N SER A 46 -10.61 2.51 4.12
CA SER A 46 -10.13 1.27 3.49
C SER A 46 -9.93 0.12 4.47
N SER A 47 -9.45 0.38 5.68
CA SER A 47 -9.25 -0.65 6.71
C SER A 47 -10.53 -1.02 7.47
N LYS A 48 -11.55 -0.14 7.48
CA LYS A 48 -12.82 -0.33 8.18
C LYS A 48 -13.91 -0.94 7.29
N THR A 49 -13.81 -0.76 5.99
CA THR A 49 -14.74 -1.30 5.00
C THR A 49 -14.49 -2.78 4.78
N CYS A 50 -15.52 -3.61 4.80
CA CYS A 50 -15.37 -5.03 4.50
C CYS A 50 -15.12 -5.21 3.00
N SER A 51 -14.00 -5.83 2.63
CA SER A 51 -13.71 -6.14 1.22
C SER A 51 -14.68 -7.15 0.61
N CYS A 52 -15.35 -7.97 1.42
CA CYS A 52 -16.35 -8.94 0.98
C CYS A 52 -17.71 -8.27 0.71
N CYS A 53 -18.33 -7.63 1.71
CA CYS A 53 -19.71 -7.13 1.62
C CYS A 53 -19.85 -5.60 1.55
N GLY A 54 -18.78 -4.84 1.76
CA GLY A 54 -18.81 -3.37 1.72
C GLY A 54 -19.30 -2.68 3.00
N SER A 55 -19.69 -3.42 4.04
CA SER A 55 -20.09 -2.80 5.32
C SER A 55 -18.93 -2.02 5.95
N VAL A 56 -19.18 -0.81 6.45
CA VAL A 56 -18.15 0.01 7.11
C VAL A 56 -18.30 -0.07 8.62
N LYS A 57 -17.24 -0.46 9.31
CA LYS A 57 -17.20 -0.42 10.78
C LYS A 57 -17.12 1.01 11.30
N ALA A 58 -17.82 1.31 12.39
CA ALA A 58 -17.72 2.58 13.09
C ALA A 58 -16.32 2.74 13.73
N GLU A 59 -15.92 1.73 14.51
CA GLU A 59 -14.67 1.72 15.25
C GLU A 59 -13.81 0.50 14.91
N LEU A 60 -12.50 0.72 14.83
CA LEU A 60 -11.49 -0.32 14.61
C LEU A 60 -10.18 0.15 15.26
N ALA A 61 -9.71 -0.58 16.26
CA ALA A 61 -8.51 -0.22 16.98
C ALA A 61 -7.24 -0.56 16.19
N LEU A 62 -6.19 0.25 16.33
CA LEU A 62 -4.88 0.02 15.70
C LEU A 62 -4.24 -1.33 16.13
N SER A 63 -4.55 -1.81 17.32
CA SER A 63 -4.09 -3.09 17.87
C SER A 63 -4.75 -4.30 17.22
N GLN A 64 -5.94 -4.15 16.62
CA GLN A 64 -6.64 -5.24 15.95
C GLN A 64 -5.97 -5.49 14.59
N ARG A 65 -5.28 -6.63 14.45
CA ARG A 65 -4.60 -7.06 13.22
C ARG A 65 -5.47 -7.96 12.36
N THR A 66 -6.36 -8.73 12.96
CA THR A 66 -7.40 -9.47 12.24
C THR A 66 -8.64 -8.59 12.11
N TYR A 67 -9.16 -8.51 10.89
CA TYR A 67 -10.44 -7.90 10.57
C TYR A 67 -11.51 -8.98 10.57
N HIS A 68 -12.52 -8.83 11.43
CA HIS A 68 -13.75 -9.61 11.38
C HIS A 68 -14.89 -8.70 10.96
N CYS A 69 -15.77 -9.13 10.06
CA CYS A 69 -16.92 -8.36 9.63
C CYS A 69 -18.15 -8.71 10.48
N ASP A 70 -18.81 -7.71 11.06
CA ASP A 70 -20.00 -7.92 11.90
C ASP A 70 -21.27 -8.18 11.05
N ALA A 71 -21.24 -7.85 9.76
CA ALA A 71 -22.37 -8.00 8.84
C ALA A 71 -22.38 -9.34 8.08
N CYS A 72 -21.22 -9.85 7.66
CA CYS A 72 -21.13 -11.10 6.89
C CYS A 72 -20.23 -12.17 7.51
N GLY A 73 -19.63 -11.93 8.68
CA GLY A 73 -18.74 -12.87 9.36
C GLY A 73 -17.37 -13.07 8.70
N HIS A 74 -17.05 -12.32 7.62
CA HIS A 74 -15.77 -12.47 6.92
C HIS A 74 -14.59 -12.11 7.82
N GLU A 75 -13.58 -12.99 7.84
CA GLU A 75 -12.35 -12.84 8.61
C GLU A 75 -11.12 -12.83 7.69
N ILE A 76 -10.23 -11.85 7.90
CA ILE A 76 -9.01 -11.68 7.11
C ILE A 76 -8.02 -10.78 7.85
N ASP A 77 -6.73 -10.80 7.49
CA ASP A 77 -5.79 -9.77 7.93
C ASP A 77 -6.28 -8.35 7.55
N ARG A 78 -6.17 -7.40 8.48
CA ARG A 78 -6.69 -6.04 8.32
C ARG A 78 -6.00 -5.28 7.19
N ASP A 79 -4.68 -5.46 7.04
CA ASP A 79 -3.91 -4.76 6.03
C ASP A 79 -4.20 -5.38 4.64
N LEU A 80 -4.44 -6.70 4.57
CA LEU A 80 -4.94 -7.37 3.36
C LEU A 80 -6.37 -6.95 2.99
N ASN A 81 -7.26 -6.79 3.96
CA ASN A 81 -8.60 -6.22 3.73
C ASN A 81 -8.51 -4.81 3.11
N ALA A 82 -7.65 -3.95 3.69
CA ALA A 82 -7.43 -2.61 3.17
C ALA A 82 -6.85 -2.62 1.76
N ALA A 83 -5.91 -3.53 1.46
CA ALA A 83 -5.33 -3.69 0.13
C ALA A 83 -6.40 -4.05 -0.92
N ARG A 84 -7.30 -4.99 -0.62
CA ARG A 84 -8.42 -5.35 -1.52
C ARG A 84 -9.38 -4.18 -1.78
N ASN A 85 -9.64 -3.36 -0.77
CA ASN A 85 -10.47 -2.17 -0.95
C ASN A 85 -9.78 -1.12 -1.83
N LEU A 86 -8.46 -0.93 -1.67
CA LEU A 86 -7.67 -0.04 -2.53
C LEU A 86 -7.56 -0.56 -3.97
N GLU A 87 -7.42 -1.87 -4.16
CA GLU A 87 -7.46 -2.51 -5.47
C GLU A 87 -8.80 -2.26 -6.17
N ARG A 88 -9.93 -2.44 -5.46
CA ARG A 88 -11.26 -2.15 -6.02
C ARG A 88 -11.41 -0.68 -6.42
N LEU A 89 -10.88 0.25 -5.62
CA LEU A 89 -10.85 1.68 -5.97
C LEU A 89 -10.02 1.95 -7.23
N ALA A 90 -8.85 1.34 -7.34
CA ALA A 90 -7.99 1.49 -8.50
C ALA A 90 -8.66 0.94 -9.77
N ALA A 91 -9.30 -0.23 -9.66
CA ALA A 91 -10.05 -0.84 -10.75
C ALA A 91 -11.21 0.06 -11.21
N SER A 92 -12.00 0.62 -10.28
CA SER A 92 -13.12 1.50 -10.64
C SER A 92 -12.66 2.82 -11.27
N SER A 93 -11.50 3.34 -10.85
CA SER A 93 -10.91 4.56 -11.39
C SER A 93 -10.29 4.36 -12.79
N ALA A 94 -9.91 3.12 -13.12
CA ALA A 94 -9.36 2.76 -14.43
C ALA A 94 -10.44 2.50 -15.49
N VAL A 95 -11.71 2.32 -15.09
CA VAL A 95 -12.84 2.23 -16.03
C VAL A 95 -13.13 3.63 -16.58
N SER A 96 -12.38 4.01 -17.61
CA SER A 96 -12.83 5.05 -18.54
C SER A 96 -14.14 4.57 -19.16
N ALA A 97 -15.20 5.36 -19.01
CA ALA A 97 -16.39 5.21 -19.81
C ALA A 97 -15.99 5.33 -21.29
N CYS A 98 -16.43 4.38 -22.11
CA CYS A 98 -16.10 4.16 -23.52
C CYS A 98 -14.82 3.35 -23.79
N GLY A 99 -14.98 2.27 -24.56
CA GLY A 99 -14.03 1.18 -24.72
C GLY A 99 -12.65 1.58 -25.23
N LYS A 100 -11.62 1.08 -24.55
CA LYS A 100 -10.31 0.85 -25.17
C LYS A 100 -9.78 -0.48 -24.67
N GLU A 101 -9.33 -1.28 -25.63
CA GLU A 101 -8.87 -2.65 -25.46
C GLU A 101 -7.67 -2.75 -24.52
N ARG A 102 -7.55 -3.92 -23.87
CA ARG A 102 -6.39 -4.28 -23.05
C ARG A 102 -5.12 -4.24 -23.91
N SER A 103 -4.15 -3.45 -23.52
CA SER A 103 -2.77 -3.47 -24.04
C SER A 103 -1.86 -3.10 -22.87
N GLY A 104 -0.75 -3.77 -22.54
CA GLY A 104 -0.02 -4.87 -23.13
C GLY A 104 1.12 -5.23 -22.15
N ALA A 105 1.88 -6.27 -22.49
CA ALA A 105 2.91 -6.93 -21.69
C ALA A 105 3.74 -6.05 -20.74
N VAL A 106 3.83 -6.49 -19.48
CA VAL A 106 4.78 -6.00 -18.47
C VAL A 106 6.20 -6.13 -19.01
N ARG A 107 6.80 -5.02 -19.46
CA ARG A 107 8.25 -4.96 -19.70
C ARG A 107 8.95 -5.03 -18.35
N LYS A 108 9.54 -6.18 -18.00
CA LYS A 108 10.40 -6.32 -16.82
C LYS A 108 11.68 -5.47 -17.04
N PRO A 109 11.95 -4.41 -16.27
CA PRO A 109 13.26 -3.79 -16.28
C PRO A 109 14.28 -4.77 -15.69
N ARG A 110 15.43 -4.89 -16.36
CA ARG A 110 16.58 -5.65 -15.86
C ARG A 110 17.26 -4.83 -14.76
N VAL A 111 16.70 -4.84 -13.55
CA VAL A 111 17.35 -4.24 -12.38
C VAL A 111 18.55 -5.12 -12.02
N LYS A 112 19.77 -4.57 -12.08
CA LYS A 112 20.96 -5.26 -11.57
C LYS A 112 20.79 -5.45 -10.06
N ARG A 113 20.84 -6.69 -9.58
CA ARG A 113 20.85 -7.00 -8.14
C ARG A 113 22.04 -6.28 -7.49
N ALA A 114 21.79 -5.57 -6.39
CA ALA A 114 22.85 -4.99 -5.58
C ALA A 114 23.81 -6.10 -5.13
N LEU A 115 25.11 -5.82 -5.24
CA LEU A 115 26.18 -6.72 -4.79
C LEU A 115 26.07 -6.86 -3.26
N LYS A 116 25.87 -8.09 -2.78
CA LYS A 116 25.75 -8.40 -1.36
C LYS A 116 27.09 -8.10 -0.68
N LYS A 117 27.12 -7.18 0.28
CA LYS A 117 28.28 -6.92 1.12
C LYS A 117 28.59 -8.21 1.90
N GLN A 118 29.80 -8.76 1.75
CA GLN A 118 30.28 -9.89 2.55
C GLN A 118 31.00 -9.32 3.77
N GLU A 119 30.61 -9.78 4.95
CA GLU A 119 31.35 -9.54 6.19
C GLU A 119 32.46 -10.60 6.30
N PRO A 120 33.70 -10.24 6.68
CA PRO A 120 34.77 -11.21 6.86
C PRO A 120 34.53 -12.07 8.11
N ASN A 121 34.67 -13.38 7.95
CA ASN A 121 34.53 -14.36 9.02
C ASN A 121 35.78 -14.34 9.92
N SER A 122 35.68 -13.81 11.13
CA SER A 122 36.78 -13.85 12.11
C SER A 122 36.76 -15.17 12.87
N SER A 123 37.29 -16.22 12.25
CA SER A 123 37.66 -17.45 12.95
C SER A 123 38.97 -17.97 12.37
N LEU A 124 40.08 -17.52 12.94
CA LEU A 124 41.40 -18.19 12.97
C LEU A 124 42.41 -17.24 13.65
N ALA A 125 42.58 -17.41 14.96
CA ALA A 125 43.86 -17.15 15.62
C ALA A 125 44.02 -18.30 16.62
N ALA A 126 44.98 -19.16 16.30
CA ALA A 126 45.51 -20.19 17.18
C ALA A 126 46.33 -19.56 18.31
#